data_AF-A0A9J6GMD5-F1
#
_entry.id   AF-A0A9J6GMD5-F1
#
_cell.length_a   1.000
_cell.length_b   1.000
_cell.length_c   1.000
_cell.angle_alpha   90.00
_cell.angle_beta   90.00
_cell.angle_gamma   90.00
#
_symmetry.space_group_name_H-M   'P 1'
#
loop_
_entity.id
_entity.type
_entity.pdbx_description
1 polymer ?
#
loop_
_entity_poly.entity_id
_entity_poly.type
_entity_poly.pdbx_seq_one_letter_code
_entity_poly.pdbx_strand_id
1 'polypeptide(L)'
;MMPILKTSTDTFLGVVNGFVESGRQANVYRLYQRFAMDYLARAVFGIDNNLQEGPERTTPKEATEMLQGKISGTLSFISRK
;
A
#
# COMPACT_ATOMS: atom_id res chain seq x y z
N MET A 1 8.31 15.49 3.59
CA MET A 1 7.96 14.99 2.24
C MET A 1 8.95 13.94 1.72
N MET A 2 10.23 14.30 1.49
CA MET A 2 11.30 13.38 1.04
C MET A 2 11.46 12.04 1.80
N PRO A 3 11.42 11.98 3.15
CA PRO A 3 11.64 10.71 3.85
C PRO A 3 10.50 9.70 3.63
N ILE A 4 9.25 10.15 3.52
CA ILE A 4 8.10 9.26 3.27
C ILE A 4 8.18 8.65 1.88
N LEU A 5 8.52 9.47 0.87
CA LEU A 5 8.69 8.99 -0.50
C LEU A 5 9.81 7.93 -0.56
N LYS A 6 10.95 8.20 0.08
CA LYS A 6 12.06 7.24 0.14
C LYS A 6 11.63 5.91 0.76
N THR A 7 10.97 5.93 1.92
CA THR A 7 10.51 4.70 2.57
C THR A 7 9.51 3.93 1.70
N SER A 8 8.52 4.61 1.11
CA SER A 8 7.56 3.95 0.21
C SER A 8 8.23 3.38 -1.05
N THR A 9 9.28 4.02 -1.57
CA THR A 9 10.05 3.50 -2.71
C THR A 9 10.90 2.28 -2.31
N ASP A 10 11.53 2.29 -1.14
CA ASP A 10 12.29 1.15 -0.64
C ASP A 10 11.37 -0.09 -0.49
N THR A 11 10.16 0.08 0.06
CA THR A 11 9.13 -0.98 0.11
C THR A 11 8.73 -1.47 -1.27
N PHE A 12 8.49 -0.55 -2.22
CA PHE A 12 8.12 -0.89 -3.59
C PHE A 12 9.18 -1.76 -4.27
N LEU A 13 10.44 -1.39 -4.13
CA LEU A 13 11.57 -2.16 -4.67
C LEU A 13 11.67 -3.55 -4.05
N GLY A 14 11.41 -3.69 -2.74
CA GLY A 14 11.33 -4.99 -2.08
C GLY A 14 10.26 -5.90 -2.70
N VAL A 15 9.06 -5.35 -2.95
CA VAL A 15 7.97 -6.10 -3.59
C VAL A 15 8.34 -6.51 -5.02
N VAL A 16 8.89 -5.59 -5.82
CA VAL A 16 9.32 -5.87 -7.20
C VAL A 16 10.39 -6.96 -7.23
N ASN A 17 11.39 -6.89 -6.35
CA ASN A 17 12.42 -7.92 -6.24
C ASN A 17 11.84 -9.30 -5.92
N GLY A 18 10.82 -9.38 -5.05
CA GLY A 18 10.10 -10.63 -4.78
C GLY A 18 9.41 -11.23 -6.01
N PHE A 19 8.90 -10.41 -6.94
CA PHE A 19 8.36 -10.92 -8.22
C PHE A 19 9.47 -11.43 -9.14
N VAL A 20 10.59 -10.70 -9.21
CA VAL A 20 11.76 -11.10 -10.01
C VAL A 20 12.33 -12.42 -9.53
N GLU A 21 12.60 -12.55 -8.23
CA GLU A 21 13.17 -13.76 -7.62
C GLU A 21 12.24 -14.97 -7.74
N SER A 22 10.92 -14.76 -7.68
CA SER A 22 9.95 -15.85 -7.83
C SER A 22 9.64 -16.25 -9.27
N GLY A 23 10.12 -15.48 -10.26
CA GLY A 23 9.79 -15.68 -11.68
C GLY A 23 8.31 -15.51 -12.01
N ARG A 24 7.51 -14.95 -11.09
CA ARG A 24 6.07 -14.75 -11.27
C ARG A 24 5.81 -13.51 -12.12
N GLN A 25 4.80 -13.59 -12.97
CA GLN A 25 4.32 -12.41 -13.69
C GLN A 25 3.68 -11.42 -12.72
N ALA A 26 3.98 -10.14 -12.90
CA ALA A 26 3.45 -9.05 -12.11
C ALA A 26 2.59 -8.13 -12.98
N ASN A 27 1.44 -7.70 -12.46
CA ASN A 27 0.67 -6.62 -13.08
C ASN A 27 1.25 -5.27 -12.64
N VAL A 28 2.06 -4.67 -13.50
CA VAL A 28 2.78 -3.41 -13.25
C VAL A 28 1.82 -2.26 -12.88
N TYR A 29 0.65 -2.19 -13.53
CA TYR A 29 -0.36 -1.18 -13.22
C TYR A 29 -0.84 -1.28 -11.77
N ARG A 30 -1.13 -2.50 -11.29
CA ARG A 30 -1.56 -2.72 -9.90
C ARG A 30 -0.46 -2.41 -8.89
N LEU A 31 0.79 -2.72 -9.22
CA LEU A 31 1.94 -2.42 -8.35
C LEU A 31 2.12 -0.91 -8.15
N TYR A 32 2.16 -0.13 -9.24
CA TYR A 32 2.28 1.33 -9.14
C TYR A 32 1.09 1.98 -8.45
N GLN A 33 -0.11 1.44 -8.66
CA GLN A 33 -1.30 1.93 -7.98
C GLN A 33 -1.23 1.73 -6.45
N ARG A 34 -0.75 0.57 -5.99
CA ARG A 34 -0.53 0.31 -4.56
C ARG A 34 0.52 1.24 -3.96
N PHE A 35 1.62 1.44 -4.68
CA PHE A 35 2.65 2.41 -4.30
C PHE A 35 2.08 3.82 -4.14
N ALA A 36 1.33 4.32 -5.13
CA ALA A 36 0.75 5.65 -5.09
C ALA A 36 -0.23 5.83 -3.92
N MET A 37 -1.06 4.83 -3.65
CA MET A 37 -2.02 4.87 -2.54
C MET A 37 -1.33 4.80 -1.17
N ASP A 38 -0.31 3.97 -1.03
CA ASP A 38 0.50 3.88 0.19
C ASP A 38 1.24 5.19 0.48
N TYR A 39 1.87 5.77 -0.54
CA TYR A 39 2.53 7.07 -0.42
C TYR A 39 1.54 8.17 -0.03
N LEU A 40 0.37 8.26 -0.69
CA LEU A 40 -0.65 9.25 -0.38
C LEU A 40 -1.23 9.05 1.03
N ALA A 41 -1.50 7.81 1.44
CA ALA A 41 -1.97 7.49 2.79
C ALA A 41 -1.01 8.01 3.87
N ARG A 42 0.29 7.77 3.69
CA ARG A 42 1.33 8.21 4.63
C ARG A 42 1.56 9.72 4.58
N ALA A 43 1.66 10.29 3.38
CA ALA A 43 2.04 11.68 3.20
C ALA A 43 0.92 12.67 3.53
N VAL A 44 -0.33 12.34 3.19
CA VAL A 44 -1.48 13.24 3.33
C VAL A 44 -2.24 12.98 4.62
N PHE A 45 -2.41 11.71 5.00
CA PHE A 45 -3.26 11.33 6.13
C PHE A 45 -2.46 10.83 7.34
N GLY A 46 -1.14 10.63 7.22
CA GLY A 46 -0.32 10.06 8.30
C GLY A 46 -0.63 8.59 8.60
N ILE A 47 -1.23 7.88 7.65
CA ILE A 47 -1.71 6.50 7.81
C ILE A 47 -0.70 5.52 7.20
N ASP A 48 -0.23 4.54 7.98
CA ASP A 48 0.61 3.44 7.51
C ASP A 48 -0.21 2.14 7.42
N ASN A 49 -0.64 1.79 6.20
CA ASN A 49 -1.54 0.66 5.94
C ASN A 49 -0.87 -0.52 5.22
N ASN A 50 0.45 -0.47 5.03
CA ASN A 50 1.25 -1.48 4.33
C ASN A 50 0.61 -2.02 3.03
N LEU A 51 -0.01 -1.13 2.25
CA LEU A 51 -0.83 -1.49 1.08
C LEU A 51 -0.03 -2.15 -0.05
N GLN A 52 1.29 -1.99 -0.01
CA GLN A 52 2.21 -2.56 -1.00
C GLN A 52 2.46 -4.06 -0.76
N GLU A 53 2.54 -4.49 0.50
CA GLU A 53 2.87 -5.87 0.90
C GLU A 53 1.65 -6.77 1.12
N GLY A 54 0.45 -6.18 1.17
CA GLY A 54 -0.80 -6.91 1.34
C GLY A 54 -1.13 -7.83 0.15
N PRO A 55 -1.91 -8.92 0.38
CA PRO A 55 -2.34 -9.81 -0.70
C PRO A 55 -2.99 -9.01 -1.84
N GLU A 56 -2.99 -9.54 -3.06
CA GLU A 56 -3.53 -8.86 -4.28
C GLU A 56 -5.02 -8.47 -4.19
N ARG A 57 -5.63 -8.77 -3.04
CA ARG A 57 -7.04 -8.65 -2.69
C ARG A 57 -7.50 -7.21 -2.49
N THR A 58 -6.68 -6.27 -2.00
CA THR A 58 -7.15 -4.88 -1.88
C THR A 58 -7.14 -4.23 -3.26
N THR A 59 -8.30 -4.28 -3.90
CA THR A 59 -8.57 -3.57 -5.14
C THR A 59 -8.52 -2.06 -4.90
N PRO A 60 -8.30 -1.26 -5.95
CA PRO A 60 -8.33 0.21 -5.82
C PRO A 60 -9.64 0.75 -5.27
N LYS A 61 -10.73 0.04 -5.58
CA LYS A 61 -12.06 0.32 -5.06
C LYS A 61 -12.08 0.15 -3.54
N GLU A 62 -11.58 -0.97 -3.02
CA GLU A 62 -11.53 -1.20 -1.58
C GLU A 62 -10.57 -0.24 -0.88
N ALA A 63 -9.43 0.10 -1.48
CA ALA A 63 -8.53 1.12 -0.93
C ALA A 63 -9.19 2.51 -0.90
N THR A 64 -9.96 2.86 -1.94
CA THR A 64 -10.75 4.10 -1.99
C THR A 64 -11.87 4.08 -0.96
N GLU A 65 -12.54 2.96 -0.79
CA GLU A 65 -13.61 2.79 0.21
C GLU A 65 -13.05 2.79 1.64
N MET A 66 -11.83 2.29 1.87
CA MET A 66 -11.12 2.42 3.15
C MET A 66 -10.75 3.89 3.45
N LEU A 67 -10.22 4.63 2.46
CA LEU A 67 -9.96 6.07 2.61
C LEU A 67 -11.23 6.90 2.82
N GLN A 68 -12.36 6.47 2.22
CA GLN A 68 -13.67 7.09 2.40
C GLN A 68 -14.41 6.61 3.67
N GLY A 69 -13.79 5.74 4.49
CA GLY A 69 -14.39 5.20 5.71
C GLY A 69 -15.58 4.25 5.48
N LYS A 70 -15.78 3.76 4.26
CA LYS A 70 -16.88 2.88 3.84
C LYS A 70 -16.60 1.39 4.06
N ILE A 71 -15.34 1.00 4.22
CA ILE A 71 -14.94 -0.37 4.61
C ILE A 71 -14.27 -0.29 5.98
N SER A 72 -14.90 -0.92 6.98
CA SER A 72 -14.40 -1.03 8.37
C SER A 72 -13.44 -2.23 8.57
N GLY A 73 -12.78 -2.65 7.49
CA GLY A 73 -11.82 -3.75 7.52
C GLY A 73 -10.44 -3.25 7.92
N THR A 74 -10.13 -3.32 9.22
CA THR A 74 -8.80 -3.02 9.82
C THR A 74 -8.54 -1.57 10.21
N LEU A 75 -9.49 -0.93 10.90
CA LEU A 75 -9.16 0.15 11.86
C LEU A 75 -9.02 -0.37 13.31
N SER A 76 -9.05 -1.69 13.51
CA SER A 76 -8.96 -2.34 14.82
C SER A 76 -7.57 -2.34 15.45
N PHE A 77 -6.52 -1.84 14.77
CA PHE A 77 -5.17 -1.72 15.35
C PHE A 77 -4.83 -0.34 15.91
N ILE A 78 -5.67 0.68 15.70
CA ILE A 78 -5.39 2.06 16.18
C ILE A 78 -6.13 2.38 17.50
N SER A 79 -6.91 1.45 18.05
CA SER A 79 -7.56 1.60 19.37
C SER A 79 -6.86 0.79 20.46
N ARG A 80 -5.52 0.86 20.54
CA ARG A 80 -4.75 0.56 21.77
C ARG A 80 -3.43 1.30 21.78
N LYS A 81 -3.46 2.58 22.11
CA LYS A 81 -2.66 3.19 23.19
C LYS A 81 -3.10 4.61 23.46
#